data_AF-A0A9X0BMW1-F1
#
_entry.id   AF-A0A9X0BMW1-F1
#
_cell.length_a   1.000
_cell.length_b   1.000
_cell.length_c   1.000
_cell.angle_alpha   90.00
_cell.angle_beta   90.00
_cell.angle_gamma   90.00
#
_symmetry.space_group_name_H-M   'P 1'
#
loop_
_entity.id
_entity.type
_entity.pdbx_description
1 polymer ?
#
loop_
_entity_poly.entity_id
_entity_poly.type
_entity_poly.pdbx_seq_one_letter_code
_entity_poly.pdbx_strand_id
1 'polypeptide(L)'
;MREQVVTAHNQLDSQLPGYMLPGVFLNLSSLPLTATGKLDRRRLQAEAASLSPEELFRYNLLSALGRREPSNPTESQLQQIWA
;
A
#
# COMPACT_ATOMS: atom_id res chain seq x y z
N MET A 1 12.08 -3.00 -4.48
CA MET A 1 10.85 -2.95 -3.65
C MET A 1 9.71 -2.23 -4.38
N ARG A 2 9.82 -0.95 -4.76
CA ARG A 2 8.73 -0.21 -5.46
C ARG A 2 8.24 -0.94 -6.72
N GLU A 3 9.15 -1.41 -7.57
CA GLU A 3 8.80 -2.17 -8.78
C GLU A 3 8.05 -3.48 -8.50
N GLN A 4 8.40 -4.18 -7.42
CA GLN A 4 7.72 -5.42 -7.00
C GLN A 4 6.28 -5.12 -6.55
N VAL A 5 6.08 -4.01 -5.83
CA VAL A 5 4.74 -3.56 -5.40
C VAL A 5 3.87 -3.20 -6.61
N VAL A 6 4.41 -2.42 -7.55
CA VAL A 6 3.69 -2.04 -8.78
C VAL A 6 3.35 -3.28 -9.62
N THR A 7 4.30 -4.21 -9.75
CA THR A 7 4.07 -5.46 -10.49
C THR A 7 2.99 -6.31 -9.84
N ALA A 8 3.04 -6.51 -8.52
CA ALA A 8 2.04 -7.27 -7.78
C ALA A 8 0.65 -6.62 -7.89
N HIS A 9 0.57 -5.29 -7.78
CA HIS A 9 -0.68 -4.57 -7.96
C HIS A 9 -1.26 -4.78 -9.37
N ASN A 10 -0.48 -4.60 -10.42
CA ASN A 10 -0.95 -4.79 -11.80
C ASN A 10 -1.43 -6.22 -12.08
N GLN A 11 -0.76 -7.23 -11.51
CA GLN A 11 -1.19 -8.62 -11.61
C GLN A 11 -2.55 -8.85 -10.94
N LEU A 12 -2.78 -8.23 -9.78
CA LEU A 12 -4.05 -8.31 -9.06
C LEU A 12 -5.15 -7.51 -9.78
N ASP A 13 -4.85 -6.32 -10.29
CA ASP A 13 -5.78 -5.46 -11.03
C ASP A 13 -6.36 -6.16 -12.27
N SER A 14 -5.54 -6.97 -12.96
CA SER A 14 -6.01 -7.77 -14.10
C SER A 14 -6.97 -8.92 -13.74
N GLN A 15 -7.07 -9.28 -12.45
CA GLN A 15 -7.77 -10.48 -11.99
C GLN A 15 -8.87 -10.21 -10.96
N LEU A 16 -8.81 -9.07 -10.27
CA LEU A 16 -9.68 -8.74 -9.15
C LEU A 16 -10.44 -7.44 -9.42
N PRO A 17 -11.70 -7.33 -8.98
CA PRO A 17 -12.40 -6.05 -8.95
C PRO A 17 -11.65 -5.01 -8.11
N GLY A 18 -11.77 -3.73 -8.48
CA GLY A 18 -11.03 -2.64 -7.83
C GLY A 18 -11.19 -2.55 -6.31
N TYR A 19 -12.34 -2.93 -5.75
CA TYR A 19 -12.59 -2.92 -4.30
C TYR A 19 -11.83 -4.03 -3.54
N MET A 20 -11.26 -5.01 -4.24
CA MET A 20 -10.41 -6.05 -3.66
C MET A 20 -8.91 -5.71 -3.77
N LEU A 21 -8.55 -4.61 -4.44
CA LEU A 21 -7.16 -4.23 -4.60
C LEU A 21 -6.61 -3.58 -3.33
N PRO A 22 -5.45 -4.04 -2.82
CA PRO A 22 -4.86 -3.47 -1.63
C PRO A 22 -4.30 -2.07 -1.93
N GLY A 23 -4.66 -1.09 -1.08
CA GLY A 23 -4.09 0.27 -1.13
C GLY A 23 -2.73 0.40 -0.44
N VAL A 24 -2.33 -0.61 0.36
CA VAL A 24 -1.09 -0.62 1.15
C VAL A 24 -0.39 -1.96 0.99
N PHE A 25 0.93 -1.92 0.76
CA PHE A 25 1.78 -3.10 0.66
C PHE A 25 2.89 -3.03 1.71
N LEU A 26 2.73 -3.79 2.80
CA LEU A 26 3.71 -3.85 3.89
C LEU A 26 4.84 -4.83 3.54
N ASN A 27 6.09 -4.38 3.63
CA ASN A 27 7.24 -5.27 3.52
C ASN A 27 7.58 -5.85 4.90
N LEU A 28 7.64 -7.17 4.97
CA LEU A 28 7.99 -7.90 6.17
C LEU A 28 9.32 -8.61 5.94
N SER A 29 10.26 -8.47 6.86
CA SER A 29 11.53 -9.21 6.83
C SER A 29 11.32 -10.72 7.01
N SER A 30 10.26 -11.11 7.73
CA SER A 30 9.84 -12.49 7.93
C SER A 30 8.35 -12.54 8.27
N LEU A 31 7.71 -13.67 7.97
CA LEU A 31 6.32 -13.89 8.39
C LEU A 31 6.30 -14.31 9.87
N PRO A 32 5.45 -13.71 10.72
CA PRO A 32 5.31 -14.16 12.09
C PRO A 32 4.64 -15.53 12.10
N LEU A 33 5.31 -16.53 12.67
CA LEU A 33 4.79 -17.89 12.76
C LEU A 33 4.48 -18.26 14.22
N THR A 34 3.48 -19.11 14.41
CA THR A 34 3.20 -19.77 15.68
C THR A 34 4.28 -20.81 16.00
N ALA A 35 4.28 -21.34 17.22
CA ALA A 35 5.18 -22.44 17.61
C ALA A 35 5.06 -23.69 16.72
N THR A 36 3.92 -23.87 16.03
CA THR A 36 3.68 -24.96 15.08
C THR A 36 4.01 -24.61 13.63
N GLY A 37 4.57 -23.42 13.37
CA GLY A 37 4.96 -22.97 12.04
C GLY A 37 3.83 -22.40 11.19
N LYS A 38 2.61 -22.24 11.74
CA LYS A 38 1.50 -21.61 11.03
C LYS A 38 1.62 -20.10 11.08
N LEU A 39 1.10 -19.38 10.09
CA LEU A 39 1.06 -17.92 10.13
C LEU A 39 0.28 -17.43 11.37
N ASP A 40 0.93 -16.62 12.20
CA ASP A 40 0.29 -15.93 13.31
C ASP A 40 -0.39 -14.65 12.81
N ARG A 41 -1.62 -14.83 12.33
CA ARG A 41 -2.44 -13.72 11.80
C ARG A 41 -2.77 -12.67 12.85
N ARG A 42 -2.91 -13.06 14.12
CA ARG A 42 -3.25 -12.12 15.20
C ARG A 42 -2.09 -11.21 15.49
N ARG A 43 -0.89 -11.77 15.61
CA ARG A 43 0.33 -10.98 15.77
C ARG A 43 0.56 -10.06 14.57
N LEU A 44 0.40 -10.58 13.35
CA LEU A 44 0.54 -9.77 12.14
C LEU A 44 -0.43 -8.58 12.13
N GLN A 45 -1.69 -8.81 12.52
CA GLN A 45 -2.70 -7.75 12.59
C GLN A 45 -2.36 -6.71 13.68
N ALA A 46 -1.86 -7.15 14.83
CA ALA A 46 -1.45 -6.25 15.91
C ALA A 46 -0.25 -5.38 15.49
N GLU A 47 0.75 -5.97 14.82
CA GLU A 47 1.91 -5.23 14.30
C GLU A 47 1.46 -4.21 13.24
N ALA A 48 0.59 -4.60 12.29
CA ALA A 48 0.05 -3.68 11.30
C ALA A 48 -0.79 -2.55 11.92
N ALA A 49 -1.59 -2.85 12.95
CA ALA A 49 -2.41 -1.86 13.66
C ALA A 49 -1.60 -0.90 14.52
N SER A 50 -0.35 -1.23 14.86
CA SER A 50 0.53 -0.34 15.61
C SER A 50 1.19 0.76 14.78
N LEU A 51 1.10 0.67 13.44
CA LEU A 51 1.67 1.67 12.53
C LEU A 51 0.86 2.97 12.56
N SER A 52 1.55 4.10 12.65
CA SER A 52 0.90 5.40 12.53
C SER A 52 0.40 5.66 11.09
N PRO A 53 -0.57 6.58 10.89
CA PRO A 53 -0.98 6.99 9.55
C PRO A 53 0.18 7.45 8.66
N GLU A 54 1.15 8.20 9.22
CA GLU A 54 2.35 8.64 8.51
C GLU A 54 3.23 7.44 8.11
N GLU A 55 3.33 6.43 8.98
CA GLU A 55 4.09 5.23 8.67
C GLU A 55 3.43 4.37 7.59
N LEU A 56 2.11 4.21 7.65
CA LEU A 56 1.31 3.54 6.62
C LEU A 56 1.42 4.25 5.27
N PHE A 57 1.49 5.58 5.26
CA PHE A 57 1.64 6.35 4.04
C PHE A 57 2.91 5.98 3.26
N ARG A 58 4.00 5.61 3.94
CA ARG A 58 5.25 5.12 3.29
C ARG A 58 5.05 3.82 2.51
N TYR A 59 4.04 3.06 2.86
CA TYR A 59 3.68 1.77 2.25
C TYR A 59 2.48 1.87 1.31
N ASN A 60 1.91 3.07 1.17
CA ASN A 60 0.81 3.32 0.25
C ASN A 60 1.30 3.21 -1.21
N LEU A 61 0.51 2.58 -2.07
CA LEU A 61 0.84 2.40 -3.48
C LEU A 61 1.15 3.73 -4.20
N LEU A 62 0.45 4.82 -3.88
CA LEU A 62 0.69 6.15 -4.45
C LEU A 62 2.09 6.69 -4.14
N SER A 63 2.63 6.36 -2.97
CA SER A 63 4.01 6.71 -2.62
C SER A 63 5.03 5.88 -3.45
N ALA A 64 4.66 4.67 -3.86
CA ALA A 64 5.48 3.83 -4.73
C ALA A 64 5.42 4.25 -6.21
N LEU A 65 4.27 4.76 -6.67
CA LEU A 65 4.05 5.24 -8.04
C LEU A 65 4.69 6.62 -8.32
N GLY A 66 5.16 7.31 -7.27
CA GLY A 66 5.78 8.63 -7.38
C GLY A 66 4.71 9.72 -7.49
N ARG A 67 4.59 10.55 -6.44
CA ARG A 67 3.76 11.75 -6.50
C ARG A 67 4.35 12.70 -7.54
N ARG A 68 3.56 13.08 -8.55
CA ARG A 68 3.92 14.09 -9.55
C ARG A 68 3.23 15.39 -9.20
N GLU A 69 3.97 16.49 -9.24
CA GLU A 69 3.39 17.82 -9.11
C GLU A 69 2.43 18.11 -10.29
N PRO A 70 1.34 18.87 -10.08
CA PRO A 70 0.47 19.32 -11.15
C PRO A 70 1.29 20.03 -12.23
N SER A 71 1.15 19.58 -13.48
CA SER A 71 1.88 20.15 -14.62
C SER A 71 1.00 20.95 -15.56
N ASN A 72 -0.30 21.06 -15.29
CA ASN A 72 -1.23 21.82 -16.11
C ASN A 72 -2.31 22.49 -15.25
N PRO A 73 -3.01 23.52 -15.79
CA PRO A 73 -4.00 24.28 -15.03
C PRO A 73 -5.15 23.42 -14.47
N THR A 74 -5.58 22.40 -15.22
CA THR A 74 -6.64 21.49 -14.79
C THR A 74 -6.23 20.67 -13.56
N GLU A 75 -5.02 20.12 -13.56
CA GLU A 75 -4.47 19.39 -12.41
C GLU A 75 -4.32 20.30 -11.19
N SER A 76 -3.88 21.55 -11.37
CA SER A 76 -3.80 22.53 -10.28
C SER A 76 -5.18 22.85 -9.69
N GLN A 77 -6.21 23.01 -10.54
CA GLN A 77 -7.58 23.25 -10.10
C GLN A 77 -8.14 22.04 -9.32
N LEU A 78 -7.89 20.82 -9.80
CA LEU A 78 -8.29 19.59 -9.11
C LEU A 78 -7.60 19.48 -7.74
N GLN A 79 -6.31 19.79 -7.65
CA GLN A 79 -5.61 19.80 -6.37
C GLN A 79 -6.25 20.77 -5.36
N GLN A 80 -6.67 21.97 -5.78
CA GLN A 80 -7.32 22.94 -4.90
C GLN A 80 -8.69 22.47 -4.36
N ILE A 81 -9.41 21.62 -5.10
CA ILE A 81 -10.70 21.08 -4.67
C ILE A 81 -10.51 20.00 -3.58
N TRP A 82 -9.39 19.27 -3.63
CA TRP A 82 -9.08 18.15 -2.74
C TRP A 82 -8.03 18.45 -1.66
N ALA A 83 -7.55 19.69 -1.57
CA ALA A 83 -6.64 20.18 -0.51
C ALA A 83 -7.43 20.79 0.65
#